data_AF-A0A0G1XRQ0-F1
#
_entry.id   AF-A0A0G1XRQ0-F1
#
_cell.length_a   1.000
_cell.length_b   1.000
_cell.length_c   1.000
_cell.angle_alpha   90.00
_cell.angle_beta   90.00
_cell.angle_gamma   90.00
#
_symmetry.space_group_name_H-M   'P 1'
#
loop_
_entity.id
_entity.type
_entity.pdbx_description
1 polymer ?
#
loop_
_entity_poly.entity_id
_entity_poly.type
_entity_poly.pdbx_seq_one_letter_code
_entity_poly.pdbx_strand_id
1 'polypeptide(L)'
;MRTHMLDLGFSSQDVEEHLIVTGYWNTESKRERHACVLTPCAYILHEESQLTDAARALHAAVMQLETTLAGLSQRHHLAHAESRFLRMAKSASHGLLRPGEDSGLAIPPMVKIDMVRDRSGEWYAVEVDTYNPRALGTIALVDALVKRANKTPASCVVLRLAAMLGNEREWAIIISEKERYYGTSYEVLGSLLQKNGVRIRFVSEKEVAKNISMLRCRDGPFHTFLIPENMDRHPEIRTYLLAEYRAGFVRTIYPPKAYLGSKAFLPFIAAQKGVNNTVPPTALLTDWVENCIFSRPRSSDRIILKPVHSSGSRGIIRQDDLDSFYKTIKEEKQSKNPLWIAQQEVAQEPIAVTVFDGKSRVVMLYYLRLTMYATAEGIAGLKITGRPEKIVHGAPDCIQLPVIRTSTRQ
;
A
#
# COMPACT_ATOMS: atom_id res chain seq x y z
N MET A 1 -0.65 -30.03 -10.82
CA MET A 1 -0.67 -28.57 -10.58
C MET A 1 -1.09 -28.32 -9.14
N ARG A 2 -0.37 -27.47 -8.39
CA ARG A 2 -0.81 -27.08 -7.04
C ARG A 2 -2.03 -26.17 -7.17
N THR A 3 -3.09 -26.45 -6.42
CA THR A 3 -4.25 -25.57 -6.36
C THR A 3 -3.88 -24.34 -5.52
N HIS A 4 -4.16 -23.15 -6.04
CA HIS A 4 -3.94 -21.87 -5.36
C HIS A 4 -5.21 -21.33 -4.70
N MET A 5 -6.35 -21.97 -4.91
CA MET A 5 -7.65 -21.55 -4.40
C MET A 5 -8.23 -22.63 -3.48
N LEU A 6 -8.76 -22.22 -2.34
CA LEU A 6 -9.55 -23.05 -1.44
C LEU A 6 -10.94 -22.45 -1.31
N ASP A 7 -11.99 -23.23 -1.59
CA ASP A 7 -13.35 -22.86 -1.24
C ASP A 7 -13.54 -23.02 0.28
N LEU A 8 -13.91 -21.94 0.97
CA LEU A 8 -14.10 -21.91 2.42
C LEU A 8 -15.46 -22.47 2.86
N GLY A 9 -16.31 -22.90 1.91
CA GLY A 9 -17.61 -23.50 2.19
C GLY A 9 -18.75 -22.50 2.41
N PHE A 10 -18.46 -21.20 2.37
CA PHE A 10 -19.47 -20.16 2.61
C PHE A 10 -20.54 -20.10 1.51
N SER A 11 -21.76 -19.75 1.88
CA SER A 11 -22.77 -19.26 0.94
C SER A 11 -22.54 -17.77 0.61
N SER A 12 -23.21 -17.23 -0.40
CA SER A 12 -23.15 -15.78 -0.67
C SER A 12 -23.69 -14.97 0.52
N GLN A 13 -24.70 -15.48 1.20
CA GLN A 13 -25.29 -14.86 2.38
C GLN A 13 -24.31 -14.80 3.56
N ASP A 14 -23.50 -15.84 3.79
CA ASP A 14 -22.49 -15.83 4.86
C ASP A 14 -21.44 -14.73 4.66
N VAL A 15 -21.00 -14.55 3.40
CA VAL A 15 -20.02 -13.51 3.06
C VAL A 15 -20.65 -12.13 3.18
N GLU A 16 -21.88 -11.94 2.68
CA GLU A 16 -22.60 -10.68 2.81
C GLU A 16 -22.83 -10.29 4.28
N GLU A 17 -23.30 -11.24 5.10
CA GLU A 17 -23.49 -11.04 6.54
C GLU A 17 -22.18 -10.63 7.23
N HIS A 18 -21.06 -11.26 6.87
CA HIS A 18 -19.74 -10.87 7.38
C HIS A 18 -19.40 -9.41 7.05
N LEU A 19 -19.64 -8.97 5.81
CA LEU A 19 -19.41 -7.57 5.41
C LEU A 19 -20.33 -6.58 6.14
N ILE A 20 -21.56 -6.98 6.44
CA ILE A 20 -22.52 -6.17 7.21
C ILE A 20 -22.08 -6.07 8.68
N VAL A 21 -21.85 -7.20 9.35
CA VAL A 21 -21.51 -7.25 10.79
C VAL A 21 -20.19 -6.56 11.10
N THR A 22 -19.25 -6.56 10.16
CA THR A 22 -17.96 -5.85 10.30
C THR A 22 -18.07 -4.34 10.07
N GLY A 23 -19.21 -3.84 9.60
CA GLY A 23 -19.42 -2.42 9.30
C GLY A 23 -18.97 -1.99 7.90
N TYR A 24 -18.51 -2.92 7.06
CA TYR A 24 -18.06 -2.63 5.70
C TYR A 24 -19.24 -2.31 4.77
N TRP A 25 -20.33 -3.07 4.88
CA TRP A 25 -21.58 -2.92 4.10
C TRP A 25 -22.81 -2.68 4.99
N ASN A 26 -22.65 -2.13 6.19
CA ASN A 26 -23.75 -1.96 7.14
C ASN A 26 -24.77 -0.87 6.78
N THR A 27 -24.58 -0.16 5.67
CA THR A 27 -25.55 0.77 5.09
C THR A 27 -25.60 0.60 3.57
N GLU A 28 -26.73 0.95 2.96
CA GLU A 28 -26.90 0.90 1.49
C GLU A 28 -25.84 1.72 0.77
N SER A 29 -25.60 2.97 1.21
CA SER A 29 -24.56 3.84 0.63
C SER A 29 -23.15 3.23 0.72
N LYS A 30 -22.82 2.52 1.81
CA LYS A 30 -21.53 1.82 1.91
C LYS A 30 -21.46 0.61 0.99
N ARG A 31 -22.55 -0.15 0.87
CA ARG A 31 -22.66 -1.30 -0.04
C ARG A 31 -22.44 -0.89 -1.50
N GLU A 32 -23.08 0.20 -1.94
CA GLU A 32 -22.89 0.74 -3.29
C GLU A 32 -21.46 1.22 -3.52
N ARG A 33 -20.91 2.01 -2.58
CA ARG A 33 -19.58 2.61 -2.71
C ARG A 33 -18.45 1.58 -2.67
N HIS A 34 -18.63 0.51 -1.89
CA HIS A 34 -17.64 -0.54 -1.68
C HIS A 34 -18.07 -1.87 -2.28
N ALA A 35 -18.89 -1.82 -3.33
CA ALA A 35 -19.31 -3.00 -4.06
C ALA A 35 -18.07 -3.80 -4.51
N CYS A 36 -18.20 -5.12 -4.46
CA CYS A 36 -17.21 -6.07 -4.96
C CYS A 36 -17.94 -7.38 -5.30
N VAL A 37 -17.31 -8.18 -6.14
CA VAL A 37 -17.78 -9.54 -6.43
C VAL A 37 -17.47 -10.42 -5.21
N LEU A 38 -18.52 -11.06 -4.68
CA LEU A 38 -18.39 -11.97 -3.55
C LEU A 38 -17.80 -13.31 -4.01
N THR A 39 -17.01 -13.92 -3.13
CA THR A 39 -16.35 -15.19 -3.41
C THR A 39 -16.25 -16.00 -2.12
N PRO A 40 -16.45 -17.34 -2.17
CA PRO A 40 -16.18 -18.21 -1.03
C PRO A 40 -14.70 -18.57 -0.91
N CYS A 41 -13.85 -18.12 -1.85
CA CYS A 41 -12.48 -18.62 -1.95
C CYS A 41 -11.48 -17.88 -1.05
N ALA A 42 -10.43 -18.60 -0.67
CA ALA A 42 -9.18 -18.06 -0.15
C ALA A 42 -8.01 -18.44 -1.08
N TYR A 43 -6.98 -17.60 -1.12
CA TYR A 43 -5.73 -17.90 -1.78
C TYR A 43 -4.83 -18.73 -0.85
N ILE A 44 -4.36 -19.88 -1.33
CA ILE A 44 -3.39 -20.73 -0.63
C ILE A 44 -1.98 -20.24 -0.98
N LEU A 45 -1.26 -19.75 0.04
CA LEU A 45 0.13 -19.34 -0.11
C LEU A 45 1.06 -20.54 0.03
N HIS A 46 1.83 -20.86 -1.02
CA HIS A 46 2.83 -21.93 -1.00
C HIS A 46 4.25 -21.39 -0.82
N GLU A 47 4.48 -20.13 -1.17
CA GLU A 47 5.80 -19.50 -1.27
C GLU A 47 6.09 -18.56 -0.08
N GLU A 48 5.64 -18.92 1.12
CA GLU A 48 5.69 -18.03 2.30
C GLU A 48 7.11 -17.60 2.69
N SER A 49 8.09 -18.50 2.64
CA SER A 49 9.48 -18.17 2.97
C SER A 49 10.03 -17.12 2.02
N GLN A 50 9.80 -17.29 0.72
CA GLN A 50 10.27 -16.36 -0.31
C GLN A 50 9.63 -14.98 -0.14
N LEU A 51 8.32 -14.92 0.08
CA LEU A 51 7.64 -13.65 0.34
C LEU A 51 8.10 -12.98 1.64
N THR A 52 8.44 -13.79 2.65
CA THR A 52 8.98 -13.27 3.92
C THR A 52 10.36 -12.64 3.72
N ASP A 53 11.24 -13.28 2.94
CA ASP A 53 12.55 -12.72 2.64
C ASP A 53 12.44 -11.47 1.75
N ALA A 54 11.54 -11.50 0.75
CA ALA A 54 11.21 -10.32 -0.06
C ALA A 54 10.69 -9.16 0.80
N ALA A 55 9.82 -9.43 1.78
CA ALA A 55 9.30 -8.42 2.69
C ALA A 55 10.41 -7.75 3.49
N ARG A 56 11.33 -8.53 4.08
CA ARG A 56 12.48 -8.00 4.84
C ARG A 56 13.39 -7.16 3.96
N ALA A 57 13.72 -7.66 2.76
CA ALA A 57 14.59 -6.98 1.81
C ALA A 57 14.00 -5.64 1.34
N LEU A 58 12.70 -5.62 0.98
CA LEU A 58 12.00 -4.41 0.56
C LEU A 58 11.86 -3.38 1.70
N HIS A 59 11.59 -3.84 2.92
CA HIS A 59 11.56 -2.95 4.08
C HIS A 59 12.95 -2.35 4.37
N ALA A 60 14.01 -3.16 4.32
CA ALA A 60 15.39 -2.69 4.47
C ALA A 60 15.79 -1.71 3.35
N ALA A 61 15.33 -1.92 2.12
CA ALA A 61 15.56 -1.01 1.00
C ALA A 61 14.92 0.38 1.23
N VAL A 62 13.72 0.43 1.82
CA VAL A 62 13.09 1.70 2.24
C VAL A 62 13.89 2.39 3.34
N MET A 63 14.41 1.63 4.31
CA MET A 63 15.29 2.18 5.34
C MET A 63 16.58 2.77 4.76
N GLN A 64 17.17 2.08 3.78
CA GLN A 64 18.34 2.57 3.08
C GLN A 64 18.05 3.83 2.27
N LEU A 65 16.86 3.91 1.64
CA LEU A 65 16.40 5.11 0.95
C LEU A 65 16.31 6.31 1.91
N GLU A 66 15.67 6.12 3.06
CA GLU A 66 15.55 7.16 4.10
C GLU A 66 16.94 7.63 4.57
N THR A 67 17.80 6.69 4.93
CA THR A 67 19.17 6.97 5.40
C THR A 67 19.96 7.76 4.35
N THR A 68 19.83 7.37 3.08
CA THR A 68 20.50 8.04 1.96
C THR A 68 19.98 9.47 1.79
N LEU A 69 18.66 9.65 1.73
CA LEU A 69 18.06 10.98 1.54
C LEU A 69 18.32 11.93 2.71
N ALA A 70 18.25 11.42 3.94
CA ALA A 70 18.61 12.18 5.14
C ALA A 70 20.09 12.59 5.11
N GLY A 71 21.00 11.67 4.79
CA GLY A 71 22.44 11.98 4.66
C GLY A 71 22.73 13.02 3.58
N LEU A 72 22.07 12.92 2.42
CA LEU A 72 22.20 13.93 1.36
C LEU A 72 21.66 15.31 1.79
N SER A 73 20.60 15.36 2.59
CA SER A 73 20.00 16.62 3.05
C SER A 73 20.91 17.44 3.96
N GLN A 74 21.86 16.80 4.64
CA GLN A 74 22.79 17.42 5.59
C GLN A 74 24.10 17.90 4.94
N ARG A 75 24.36 17.56 3.67
CA ARG A 75 25.60 17.90 2.98
C ARG A 75 25.54 19.29 2.34
N HIS A 76 26.57 20.09 2.57
CA HIS A 76 26.72 21.43 1.95
C HIS A 76 26.97 21.37 0.43
N HIS A 77 27.69 20.35 -0.03
CA HIS A 77 28.01 20.15 -1.44
C HIS A 77 27.51 18.78 -1.92
N LEU A 78 26.63 18.82 -2.92
CA LEU A 78 26.04 17.66 -3.57
C LEU A 78 26.48 17.61 -5.02
N ALA A 79 26.84 16.42 -5.50
CA ALA A 79 26.98 16.18 -6.92
C ALA A 79 25.62 16.41 -7.62
N HIS A 80 25.66 16.72 -8.91
CA HIS A 80 24.44 17.05 -9.66
C HIS A 80 23.37 15.94 -9.61
N ALA A 81 23.77 14.66 -9.68
CA ALA A 81 22.86 13.52 -9.56
C ALA A 81 22.22 13.43 -8.15
N GLU A 82 23.00 13.66 -7.09
CA GLU A 82 22.54 13.65 -5.70
C GLU A 82 21.55 14.79 -5.44
N SER A 83 21.86 15.99 -5.94
CA SER A 83 20.97 17.17 -5.85
C SER A 83 19.63 16.93 -6.54
N ARG A 84 19.64 16.29 -7.71
CA ARG A 84 18.40 15.87 -8.41
C ARG A 84 17.63 14.84 -7.61
N PHE A 85 18.31 13.80 -7.09
CA PHE A 85 17.68 12.75 -6.30
C PHE A 85 16.96 13.32 -5.06
N LEU A 86 17.64 14.20 -4.33
CA LEU A 86 17.06 14.90 -3.18
C LEU A 86 15.90 15.84 -3.59
N ARG A 87 15.99 16.50 -4.74
CA ARG A 87 14.90 17.37 -5.25
C ARG A 87 13.63 16.56 -5.54
N MET A 88 13.75 15.37 -6.12
CA MET A 88 12.58 14.50 -6.35
C MET A 88 11.89 14.16 -5.03
N ALA A 89 12.66 13.87 -3.96
CA ALA A 89 12.10 13.59 -2.65
C ALA A 89 11.37 14.81 -2.07
N LYS A 90 11.95 16.00 -2.20
CA LYS A 90 11.32 17.26 -1.77
C LYS A 90 10.00 17.52 -2.51
N SER A 91 9.95 17.28 -3.82
CA SER A 91 8.72 17.39 -4.60
C SER A 91 7.67 16.36 -4.17
N ALA A 92 8.10 15.13 -3.90
CA ALA A 92 7.23 14.03 -3.47
C ALA A 92 6.78 14.11 -2.00
N SER A 93 7.21 15.14 -1.25
CA SER A 93 6.82 15.30 0.16
C SER A 93 5.38 15.78 0.33
N HIS A 94 4.75 16.36 -0.72
CA HIS A 94 3.34 16.78 -0.75
C HIS A 94 2.88 17.61 0.48
N GLY A 95 3.73 18.53 0.95
CA GLY A 95 3.42 19.37 2.11
C GLY A 95 3.59 18.69 3.47
N LEU A 96 4.07 17.45 3.51
CA LEU A 96 4.59 16.77 4.70
C LEU A 96 6.10 17.03 4.87
N LEU A 97 6.77 16.27 5.75
CA LEU A 97 8.19 16.46 6.03
C LEU A 97 9.04 16.14 4.82
N ARG A 98 10.07 16.95 4.61
CA ARG A 98 11.13 16.71 3.62
C ARG A 98 12.24 15.87 4.24
N PRO A 99 13.12 15.26 3.42
CA PRO A 99 14.30 14.57 3.94
C PRO A 99 15.14 15.45 4.87
N GLY A 100 15.46 14.92 6.06
CA GLY A 100 16.26 15.58 7.08
C GLY A 100 15.54 16.61 7.96
N GLU A 101 14.22 16.78 7.81
CA GLU A 101 13.45 17.72 8.64
C GLU A 101 13.03 17.15 10.01
N ASP A 102 13.15 15.84 10.23
CA ASP A 102 13.01 15.21 11.55
C ASP A 102 14.35 14.74 12.10
N SER A 103 14.42 14.65 13.43
CA SER A 103 15.63 14.30 14.18
C SER A 103 16.02 12.81 14.11
N GLY A 104 15.30 12.01 13.33
CA GLY A 104 15.50 10.56 13.27
C GLY A 104 15.26 9.95 11.90
N LEU A 105 15.86 8.78 11.69
CA LEU A 105 15.69 7.97 10.47
C LEU A 105 14.40 7.13 10.54
N ALA A 106 13.32 7.68 11.06
CA ALA A 106 12.07 6.95 11.22
C ALA A 106 11.45 6.64 9.86
N ILE A 107 11.11 5.36 9.63
CA ILE A 107 10.23 4.91 8.54
C ILE A 107 8.98 4.27 9.14
N PRO A 108 7.90 4.13 8.36
CA PRO A 108 6.73 3.37 8.78
C PRO A 108 7.11 1.94 9.21
N PRO A 109 6.56 1.41 10.31
CA PRO A 109 6.86 0.06 10.77
C PRO A 109 6.35 -1.02 9.80
N MET A 110 5.42 -0.66 8.93
CA MET A 110 4.90 -1.51 7.87
C MET A 110 4.84 -0.76 6.55
N VAL A 111 5.46 -1.32 5.52
CA VAL A 111 5.47 -0.79 4.15
C VAL A 111 4.52 -1.60 3.28
N LYS A 112 3.62 -0.93 2.55
CA LYS A 112 2.72 -1.59 1.61
C LYS A 112 3.45 -1.91 0.31
N ILE A 113 3.46 -3.18 -0.07
CA ILE A 113 4.00 -3.68 -1.32
C ILE A 113 2.84 -4.24 -2.14
N ASP A 114 2.67 -3.76 -3.37
CA ASP A 114 1.80 -4.43 -4.33
C ASP A 114 2.65 -5.32 -5.24
N MET A 115 2.28 -6.59 -5.33
CA MET A 115 2.96 -7.61 -6.11
C MET A 115 2.03 -8.24 -7.13
N VAL A 116 2.59 -8.64 -8.26
CA VAL A 116 1.90 -9.43 -9.29
C VAL A 116 2.64 -10.74 -9.51
N ARG A 117 1.91 -11.75 -9.98
CA ARG A 117 2.47 -13.08 -10.21
C ARG A 117 2.70 -13.31 -11.69
N ASP A 118 3.87 -13.83 -12.05
CA ASP A 118 4.15 -14.21 -13.43
C ASP A 118 3.61 -15.62 -13.79
N ARG A 119 3.84 -16.06 -15.02
CA ARG A 119 3.45 -17.40 -15.52
C ARG A 119 4.19 -18.55 -14.85
N SER A 120 5.40 -18.31 -14.34
CA SER A 120 6.18 -19.32 -13.63
C SER A 120 5.72 -19.50 -12.18
N GLY A 121 4.90 -18.56 -11.70
CA GLY A 121 4.33 -18.57 -10.36
C GLY A 121 5.10 -17.68 -9.38
N GLU A 122 6.08 -16.91 -9.85
CA GLU A 122 6.95 -16.04 -9.06
C GLU A 122 6.29 -14.68 -8.82
N TRP A 123 6.54 -14.09 -7.65
CA TRP A 123 5.94 -12.81 -7.24
C TRP A 123 6.92 -11.64 -7.43
N TYR A 124 6.43 -10.60 -8.11
CA TYR A 124 7.21 -9.40 -8.39
C TYR A 124 6.56 -8.16 -7.78
N ALA A 125 7.33 -7.39 -7.02
CA ALA A 125 6.92 -6.11 -6.46
C ALA A 125 6.86 -5.04 -7.56
N VAL A 126 5.65 -4.56 -7.84
CA VAL A 126 5.37 -3.56 -8.88
C VAL A 126 5.17 -2.16 -8.31
N GLU A 127 4.97 -2.06 -6.99
CA GLU A 127 4.84 -0.80 -6.25
C GLU A 127 5.27 -0.99 -4.79
N VAL A 128 6.00 -0.01 -4.27
CA VAL A 128 6.38 0.10 -2.86
C VAL A 128 5.86 1.43 -2.36
N ASP A 129 4.89 1.39 -1.46
CA ASP A 129 4.15 2.54 -0.96
C ASP A 129 4.22 2.56 0.57
N THR A 130 5.01 3.48 1.11
CA THR A 130 5.29 3.54 2.54
C THR A 130 4.24 4.37 3.29
N TYR A 131 3.49 5.24 2.59
CA TYR A 131 2.61 6.23 3.22
C TYR A 131 1.12 5.96 2.97
N ASN A 132 0.76 4.68 2.85
CA ASN A 132 -0.59 4.27 2.47
C ASN A 132 -1.08 3.06 3.28
N PRO A 133 -1.71 3.30 4.44
CA PRO A 133 -2.32 2.26 5.26
C PRO A 133 -3.73 1.86 4.80
N ARG A 134 -4.22 2.37 3.66
CA ARG A 134 -5.63 2.25 3.23
C ARG A 134 -6.11 0.81 3.11
N ALA A 135 -5.20 -0.12 2.80
CA ALA A 135 -5.50 -1.54 2.66
C ALA A 135 -5.54 -2.32 3.98
N LEU A 136 -5.04 -1.77 5.11
CA LEU A 136 -4.98 -2.49 6.40
C LEU A 136 -6.37 -2.96 6.86
N GLY A 137 -7.39 -2.12 6.72
CA GLY A 137 -8.77 -2.47 7.09
C GLY A 137 -9.36 -3.60 6.25
N THR A 138 -9.16 -3.57 4.94
CA THR A 138 -9.59 -4.67 4.06
C THR A 138 -8.82 -5.97 4.29
N ILE A 139 -7.55 -5.91 4.72
CA ILE A 139 -6.81 -7.11 5.13
C ILE A 139 -7.42 -7.67 6.42
N ALA A 140 -7.63 -6.81 7.42
CA ALA A 140 -8.27 -7.21 8.68
C ALA A 140 -9.67 -7.81 8.46
N LEU A 141 -10.44 -7.25 7.51
CA LEU A 141 -11.74 -7.74 7.09
C LEU A 141 -11.69 -9.18 6.57
N VAL A 142 -10.79 -9.47 5.63
CA VAL A 142 -10.69 -10.81 5.04
C VAL A 142 -10.03 -11.82 6.00
N ASP A 143 -9.10 -11.39 6.85
CA ASP A 143 -8.53 -12.22 7.92
C ASP A 143 -9.62 -12.71 8.90
N ALA A 144 -10.59 -11.85 9.23
CA ALA A 144 -11.71 -12.22 10.08
C ALA A 144 -12.63 -13.26 9.42
N LEU A 145 -12.80 -13.21 8.09
CA LEU A 145 -13.56 -14.21 7.33
C LEU A 145 -12.89 -15.59 7.38
N VAL A 146 -11.56 -15.64 7.28
CA VAL A 146 -10.77 -16.88 7.42
C VAL A 146 -10.99 -17.52 8.80
N LYS A 147 -10.98 -16.70 9.86
CA LYS A 147 -11.23 -17.20 11.22
C LYS A 147 -12.64 -17.76 11.37
N ARG A 148 -13.66 -17.13 10.76
CA ARG A 148 -15.04 -17.67 10.71
C ARG A 148 -15.10 -19.04 10.03
N ALA A 149 -14.20 -19.32 9.09
CA ALA A 149 -14.07 -20.62 8.41
C ALA A 149 -13.25 -21.67 9.22
N ASN A 150 -12.87 -21.38 10.46
CA ASN A 150 -11.95 -22.20 11.27
C ASN A 150 -10.62 -22.50 10.55
N LYS A 151 -10.13 -21.52 9.79
CA LYS A 151 -8.81 -21.56 9.13
C LYS A 151 -7.86 -20.55 9.76
N THR A 152 -6.58 -20.69 9.44
CA THR A 152 -5.54 -19.77 9.93
C THR A 152 -5.10 -18.84 8.79
N PRO A 153 -5.27 -17.51 8.92
CA PRO A 153 -4.75 -16.57 7.93
C PRO A 153 -3.23 -16.64 7.91
N ALA A 154 -2.62 -16.42 6.75
CA ALA A 154 -1.16 -16.52 6.60
C ALA A 154 -0.39 -15.48 7.43
N SER A 155 -1.03 -14.35 7.68
CA SER A 155 -0.56 -13.29 8.57
C SER A 155 -1.77 -12.62 9.20
N CYS A 156 -1.67 -12.09 10.41
CA CYS A 156 -2.80 -11.40 11.05
C CYS A 156 -2.42 -9.95 11.38
N VAL A 157 -2.86 -9.02 10.53
CA VAL A 157 -2.46 -7.62 10.60
C VAL A 157 -2.92 -6.93 11.88
N VAL A 158 -4.10 -7.30 12.38
CA VAL A 158 -4.68 -6.74 13.60
C VAL A 158 -3.83 -7.05 14.83
N LEU A 159 -3.33 -8.27 14.96
CA LEU A 159 -2.49 -8.66 16.09
C LEU A 159 -1.14 -7.93 16.07
N ARG A 160 -0.53 -7.82 14.88
CA ARG A 160 0.73 -7.08 14.69
C ARG A 160 0.57 -5.61 15.04
N LEU A 161 -0.49 -4.96 14.54
CA LEU A 161 -0.79 -3.56 14.85
C LEU A 161 -1.12 -3.36 16.33
N ALA A 162 -1.90 -4.25 16.94
CA ALA A 162 -2.25 -4.14 18.36
C ALA A 162 -0.99 -4.17 19.25
N ALA A 163 -0.03 -5.05 18.94
CA ALA A 163 1.25 -5.09 19.65
C ALA A 163 2.06 -3.79 19.49
N MET A 164 2.04 -3.17 18.30
CA MET A 164 2.75 -1.91 18.04
C MET A 164 2.09 -0.69 18.72
N LEU A 165 0.76 -0.66 18.75
CA LEU A 165 -0.02 0.44 19.29
C LEU A 165 -0.08 0.41 20.83
N GLY A 166 -0.06 -0.79 21.42
CA GLY A 166 -0.30 -0.99 22.83
C GLY A 166 -1.73 -0.64 23.25
N ASN A 167 -2.01 -0.75 24.56
CA ASN A 167 -3.32 -0.47 25.15
C ASN A 167 -3.33 0.71 26.14
N GLU A 168 -2.16 1.29 26.42
CA GLU A 168 -2.00 2.34 27.43
C GLU A 168 -2.57 3.69 27.00
N ARG A 169 -2.61 3.96 25.68
CA ARG A 169 -3.00 5.25 25.12
C ARG A 169 -4.05 5.13 24.04
N GLU A 170 -4.85 6.17 23.89
CA GLU A 170 -5.79 6.31 22.77
C GLU A 170 -5.06 6.76 21.51
N TRP A 171 -5.34 6.10 20.40
CA TRP A 171 -4.83 6.45 19.07
C TRP A 171 -5.94 7.03 18.21
N ALA A 172 -5.68 8.19 17.61
CA ALA A 172 -6.59 8.82 16.68
C ALA A 172 -6.34 8.35 15.24
N ILE A 173 -7.41 8.06 14.50
CA ILE A 173 -7.39 7.96 13.04
C ILE A 173 -8.05 9.21 12.49
N ILE A 174 -7.24 10.09 11.89
CA ILE A 174 -7.72 11.32 11.25
C ILE A 174 -8.19 10.98 9.84
N ILE A 175 -9.48 11.20 9.56
CA ILE A 175 -10.07 10.97 8.24
C ILE A 175 -10.13 12.31 7.50
N SER A 176 -9.26 12.48 6.51
CA SER A 176 -9.34 13.64 5.61
C SER A 176 -10.59 13.58 4.74
N GLU A 177 -11.14 14.74 4.42
CA GLU A 177 -12.28 14.90 3.50
C GLU A 177 -12.02 14.27 2.13
N LYS A 178 -10.79 14.33 1.63
CA LYS A 178 -10.38 13.71 0.35
C LYS A 178 -10.22 12.19 0.44
N GLU A 179 -10.19 11.63 1.65
CA GLU A 179 -9.97 10.20 1.91
C GLU A 179 -11.21 9.52 2.49
N ARG A 180 -12.38 10.18 2.51
CA ARG A 180 -13.64 9.64 3.01
C ARG A 180 -14.02 8.28 2.40
N TYR A 181 -13.62 8.01 1.16
CA TYR A 181 -13.80 6.69 0.56
C TYR A 181 -13.14 5.59 1.42
N TYR A 182 -11.95 5.83 1.96
CA TYR A 182 -11.22 4.86 2.79
C TYR A 182 -11.69 4.82 4.25
N GLY A 183 -12.56 5.75 4.67
CA GLY A 183 -13.09 5.83 6.04
C GLY A 183 -13.68 4.50 6.53
N THR A 184 -14.48 3.84 5.69
CA THR A 184 -15.07 2.52 6.00
C THR A 184 -14.01 1.46 6.29
N SER A 185 -12.90 1.43 5.52
CA SER A 185 -11.79 0.50 5.77
C SER A 185 -11.14 0.78 7.12
N TYR A 186 -10.91 2.06 7.44
CA TYR A 186 -10.35 2.44 8.74
C TYR A 186 -11.29 2.12 9.91
N GLU A 187 -12.60 2.28 9.75
CA GLU A 187 -13.61 1.89 10.75
C GLU A 187 -13.56 0.40 11.07
N VAL A 188 -13.50 -0.45 10.04
CA VAL A 188 -13.31 -1.90 10.21
C VAL A 188 -12.02 -2.20 10.97
N LEU A 189 -10.90 -1.58 10.57
CA LEU A 189 -9.62 -1.75 11.25
C LEU A 189 -9.71 -1.36 12.73
N GLY A 190 -10.25 -0.18 13.03
CA GLY A 190 -10.35 0.34 14.39
C GLY A 190 -11.25 -0.52 15.27
N SER A 191 -12.39 -0.98 14.77
CA SER A 191 -13.28 -1.90 15.50
C SER A 191 -12.57 -3.21 15.85
N LEU A 192 -11.80 -3.78 14.90
CA LEU A 192 -11.04 -5.01 15.15
C LEU A 192 -9.86 -4.79 16.10
N LEU A 193 -9.19 -3.63 16.05
CA LEU A 193 -8.13 -3.27 17.01
C LEU A 193 -8.69 -3.05 18.42
N GLN A 194 -9.87 -2.43 18.55
CA GLN A 194 -10.57 -2.26 19.83
C GLN A 194 -10.92 -3.60 20.48
N LYS A 195 -11.35 -4.60 19.69
CA LYS A 195 -11.55 -5.98 20.17
C LYS A 195 -10.26 -6.63 20.68
N ASN A 196 -9.10 -6.11 20.31
CA ASN A 196 -7.78 -6.54 20.79
C ASN A 196 -7.18 -5.57 21.82
N GLY A 197 -8.02 -4.74 22.47
CA GLY A 197 -7.63 -3.89 23.60
C GLY A 197 -7.00 -2.55 23.22
N VAL A 198 -6.90 -2.20 21.94
CA VAL A 198 -6.37 -0.91 21.50
C VAL A 198 -7.46 0.15 21.56
N ARG A 199 -7.19 1.27 22.23
CA ARG A 199 -8.12 2.41 22.26
C ARG A 199 -7.99 3.20 20.96
N ILE A 200 -9.03 3.19 20.13
CA ILE A 200 -9.08 3.91 18.85
C ILE A 200 -10.19 4.96 18.90
N ARG A 201 -9.87 6.18 18.44
CA ARG A 201 -10.84 7.24 18.19
C ARG A 201 -10.76 7.69 16.72
N PHE A 202 -11.92 7.86 16.09
CA PHE A 202 -11.99 8.45 14.76
C PHE A 202 -12.21 9.95 14.88
N VAL A 203 -11.50 10.72 14.07
CA VAL A 203 -11.62 12.18 14.05
C VAL A 203 -11.70 12.62 12.58
N SER A 204 -12.77 13.31 12.22
CA SER A 204 -12.87 13.89 10.88
C SER A 204 -12.10 15.21 10.78
N GLU A 205 -11.54 15.50 9.62
CA GLU A 205 -10.89 16.80 9.35
C GLU A 205 -11.81 17.99 9.67
N LYS A 206 -13.12 17.86 9.42
CA LYS A 206 -14.13 18.88 9.74
C LYS A 206 -14.29 19.12 11.25
N GLU A 207 -14.19 18.09 12.08
CA GLU A 207 -14.25 18.24 13.54
C GLU A 207 -13.00 18.94 14.08
N VAL A 208 -11.82 18.56 13.56
CA VAL A 208 -10.56 19.21 13.93
C VAL A 208 -10.57 20.68 13.54
N ALA A 209 -11.08 21.02 12.36
CA ALA A 209 -11.21 22.42 11.91
C ALA A 209 -12.04 23.28 12.87
N LYS A 210 -13.10 22.69 13.46
CA LYS A 210 -13.96 23.39 14.43
C LYS A 210 -13.32 23.52 15.80
N ASN A 211 -12.48 22.56 16.19
CA ASN A 211 -11.87 22.54 17.51
C ASN A 211 -10.51 21.85 17.49
N ILE A 212 -9.47 22.58 17.08
CA ILE A 212 -8.10 22.06 17.01
C ILE A 212 -7.55 21.59 18.36
N SER A 213 -8.10 22.12 19.47
CA SER A 213 -7.70 21.72 20.83
C SER A 213 -8.01 20.25 21.12
N MET A 214 -8.87 19.59 20.33
CA MET A 214 -9.13 18.15 20.43
C MET A 214 -7.93 17.27 20.03
N LEU A 215 -6.92 17.87 19.39
CA LEU A 215 -5.63 17.26 19.08
C LEU A 215 -4.61 17.47 20.21
N ARG A 216 -4.99 18.11 21.33
CA ARG A 216 -4.13 18.27 22.50
C ARG A 216 -4.48 17.21 23.53
N CYS A 217 -3.48 16.54 24.07
CA CYS A 217 -3.62 15.65 25.21
C CYS A 217 -3.05 16.35 26.46
N ARG A 218 -3.83 16.42 27.55
CA ARG A 218 -3.38 17.05 28.81
C ARG A 218 -2.25 16.25 29.46
N ASP A 219 -2.22 14.95 29.24
CA ASP A 219 -1.36 13.99 29.95
C ASP A 219 -0.23 13.42 29.08
N GLY A 220 0.13 14.09 27.97
CA GLY A 220 1.23 13.65 27.10
C GLY A 220 1.01 13.99 25.62
N PRO A 221 1.80 13.39 24.71
CA PRO A 221 1.65 13.62 23.29
C PRO A 221 0.35 13.03 22.73
N PHE A 222 -0.21 13.70 21.74
CA PHE A 222 -1.32 13.19 20.95
C PHE A 222 -0.83 12.08 20.01
N HIS A 223 -1.49 10.93 20.06
CA HIS A 223 -1.14 9.77 19.26
C HIS A 223 -2.07 9.64 18.07
N THR A 224 -1.52 9.53 16.86
CA THR A 224 -2.30 9.29 15.66
C THR A 224 -1.67 8.25 14.76
N PHE A 225 -2.46 7.58 13.93
CA PHE A 225 -1.93 6.62 12.97
C PHE A 225 -0.98 7.29 11.96
N LEU A 226 -1.41 8.42 11.38
CA LEU A 226 -0.68 9.19 10.37
C LEU A 226 -1.24 10.63 10.27
N ILE A 227 -0.49 11.56 9.69
CA ILE A 227 -0.97 12.91 9.35
C ILE A 227 -1.37 12.93 7.86
N PRO A 228 -2.65 12.93 7.48
CA PRO A 228 -3.02 12.70 6.08
C PRO A 228 -2.34 13.66 5.10
N GLU A 229 -1.78 13.14 4.02
CA GLU A 229 -1.11 13.97 3.00
C GLU A 229 -2.11 14.93 2.33
N ASN A 230 -3.36 14.49 2.18
CA ASN A 230 -4.40 15.15 1.39
C ASN A 230 -5.32 16.08 2.21
N MET A 231 -4.85 16.63 3.34
CA MET A 231 -5.57 17.63 4.14
C MET A 231 -5.59 19.01 3.46
N ASP A 232 -6.15 19.07 2.25
CA ASP A 232 -6.09 20.26 1.40
C ASP A 232 -7.29 21.19 1.59
N ARG A 233 -8.35 20.75 2.29
CA ARG A 233 -9.46 21.65 2.64
C ARG A 233 -9.11 22.52 3.84
N HIS A 234 -8.34 21.96 4.77
CA HIS A 234 -7.86 22.64 5.97
C HIS A 234 -6.33 22.46 6.14
N PRO A 235 -5.51 23.04 5.23
CA PRO A 235 -4.05 22.88 5.26
C PRO A 235 -3.39 23.41 6.54
N GLU A 236 -4.05 24.30 7.27
CA GLU A 236 -3.66 24.80 8.59
C GLU A 236 -3.57 23.67 9.63
N ILE A 237 -4.43 22.65 9.54
CA ILE A 237 -4.43 21.50 10.45
C ILE A 237 -3.17 20.67 10.23
N ARG A 238 -2.84 20.38 8.97
CA ARG A 238 -1.60 19.67 8.61
C ARG A 238 -0.38 20.43 9.10
N THR A 239 -0.37 21.75 8.91
CA THR A 239 0.72 22.63 9.37
C THR A 239 0.88 22.56 10.89
N TYR A 240 -0.22 22.65 11.64
CA TYR A 240 -0.24 22.51 13.09
C TYR A 240 0.29 21.13 13.53
N LEU A 241 -0.25 20.04 12.98
CA LEU A 241 0.17 18.67 13.33
C LEU A 241 1.66 18.43 13.05
N LEU A 242 2.21 18.97 11.95
CA LEU A 242 3.63 18.87 11.64
C LEU A 242 4.50 19.68 12.61
N ALA A 243 4.05 20.86 13.05
CA ALA A 243 4.74 21.64 14.06
C ALA A 243 4.78 20.89 15.41
N GLU A 244 3.64 20.38 15.85
CA GLU A 244 3.52 19.59 17.09
C GLU A 244 4.29 18.27 17.00
N TYR A 245 4.35 17.63 15.82
CA TYR A 245 5.18 16.43 15.60
C TYR A 245 6.67 16.73 15.78
N ARG A 246 7.17 17.82 15.18
CA ARG A 246 8.58 18.25 15.36
C ARG A 246 8.89 18.62 16.81
N ALA A 247 7.91 19.17 17.54
CA ALA A 247 8.03 19.48 18.96
C ALA A 247 7.89 18.26 19.89
N GLY A 248 7.55 17.08 19.36
CA GLY A 248 7.36 15.85 20.15
C GLY A 248 6.00 15.75 20.86
N PHE A 249 5.08 16.68 20.59
CA PHE A 249 3.72 16.68 21.13
C PHE A 249 2.73 15.86 20.29
N VAL A 250 3.11 15.47 19.08
CA VAL A 250 2.37 14.49 18.26
C VAL A 250 3.27 13.30 17.96
N ARG A 251 2.75 12.09 18.21
CA ARG A 251 3.39 10.83 17.82
C ARG A 251 2.57 10.17 16.72
N THR A 252 3.24 9.69 15.68
CA THR A 252 2.61 8.91 14.61
C THR A 252 3.13 7.47 14.56
N ILE A 253 2.33 6.53 14.03
CA ILE A 253 2.86 5.21 13.60
C ILE A 253 3.52 5.34 12.24
N TYR A 254 2.86 6.01 11.29
CA TYR A 254 3.42 6.33 9.98
C TYR A 254 4.04 7.72 10.08
N PRO A 255 5.38 7.87 10.08
CA PRO A 255 6.02 9.18 10.05
C PRO A 255 5.58 9.94 8.80
N PRO A 256 5.34 11.27 8.90
CA PRO A 256 4.81 12.09 7.81
C PRO A 256 5.84 12.34 6.69
N LYS A 257 6.24 11.26 6.00
CA LYS A 257 7.28 11.20 4.97
C LYS A 257 6.72 10.58 3.69
N ALA A 258 5.77 11.26 3.02
CA ALA A 258 5.12 10.74 1.80
C ALA A 258 6.11 10.43 0.67
N TYR A 259 7.25 11.12 0.63
CA TYR A 259 8.25 10.92 -0.42
C TYR A 259 8.79 9.49 -0.48
N LEU A 260 8.80 8.76 0.65
CA LEU A 260 9.25 7.37 0.71
C LEU A 260 8.36 6.40 -0.09
N GLY A 261 7.10 6.77 -0.35
CA GLY A 261 6.16 5.98 -1.16
C GLY A 261 6.16 6.36 -2.64
N SER A 262 7.03 7.28 -3.07
CA SER A 262 7.07 7.74 -4.45
C SER A 262 7.63 6.67 -5.38
N LYS A 263 6.93 6.41 -6.49
CA LYS A 263 7.37 5.47 -7.53
C LYS A 263 8.69 5.89 -8.17
N ALA A 264 9.08 7.17 -8.08
CA ALA A 264 10.39 7.66 -8.55
C ALA A 264 11.58 6.97 -7.87
N PHE A 265 11.38 6.40 -6.67
CA PHE A 265 12.42 5.68 -5.93
C PHE A 265 12.39 4.17 -6.15
N LEU A 266 11.42 3.64 -6.90
CA LEU A 266 11.38 2.22 -7.23
C LEU A 266 12.65 1.72 -7.94
N PRO A 267 13.28 2.47 -8.87
CA PRO A 267 14.60 2.11 -9.43
C PRO A 267 15.70 1.97 -8.36
N PHE A 268 15.72 2.88 -7.38
CA PHE A 268 16.69 2.81 -6.27
C PHE A 268 16.45 1.58 -5.41
N ILE A 269 15.18 1.30 -5.08
CA ILE A 269 14.76 0.13 -4.30
C ILE A 269 15.14 -1.17 -5.04
N ALA A 270 14.91 -1.23 -6.35
CA ALA A 270 15.21 -2.39 -7.19
C ALA A 270 16.69 -2.76 -7.22
N ALA A 271 17.59 -1.81 -6.96
CA ALA A 271 19.04 -2.03 -6.95
C ALA A 271 19.60 -2.37 -5.55
N GLN A 272 18.75 -2.42 -4.52
CA GLN A 272 19.21 -2.76 -3.17
C GLN A 272 19.50 -4.26 -3.05
N LYS A 273 20.47 -4.60 -2.20
CA LYS A 273 20.87 -5.99 -1.93
C LYS A 273 19.65 -6.80 -1.47
N GLY A 274 19.45 -7.97 -2.08
CA GLY A 274 18.33 -8.86 -1.77
C GLY A 274 16.99 -8.49 -2.40
N VAL A 275 16.91 -7.35 -3.10
CA VAL A 275 15.72 -6.95 -3.89
C VAL A 275 15.90 -7.24 -5.38
N ASN A 276 17.15 -7.48 -5.81
CA ASN A 276 17.48 -7.91 -7.16
C ASN A 276 16.62 -9.13 -7.54
N ASN A 277 15.85 -9.03 -8.63
CA ASN A 277 14.87 -10.00 -9.13
C ASN A 277 13.49 -10.02 -8.43
N THR A 278 13.30 -9.31 -7.32
CA THR A 278 11.95 -9.12 -6.71
C THR A 278 11.21 -7.95 -7.33
N VAL A 279 11.91 -6.87 -7.69
CA VAL A 279 11.32 -5.75 -8.43
C VAL A 279 11.70 -5.91 -9.91
N PRO A 280 10.73 -5.89 -10.84
CA PRO A 280 11.05 -5.93 -12.26
C PRO A 280 11.97 -4.75 -12.62
N PRO A 281 12.88 -4.91 -13.60
CA PRO A 281 13.68 -3.82 -14.16
C PRO A 281 12.84 -2.53 -14.31
N THR A 282 13.30 -1.47 -13.66
CA THR A 282 12.58 -0.21 -13.54
C THR A 282 13.55 0.94 -13.70
N ALA A 283 13.19 1.92 -14.53
CA ALA A 283 13.94 3.14 -14.75
C ALA A 283 13.04 4.36 -14.58
N LEU A 284 13.64 5.47 -14.15
CA LEU A 284 13.00 6.77 -14.18
C LEU A 284 13.05 7.29 -15.63
N LEU A 285 11.91 7.71 -16.16
CA LEU A 285 11.82 8.23 -17.51
C LEU A 285 12.37 9.66 -17.53
N THR A 286 13.58 9.83 -18.04
CA THR A 286 14.24 11.14 -18.21
C THR A 286 14.77 11.23 -19.64
N ASP A 287 15.18 12.42 -20.09
CA ASP A 287 16.00 12.61 -21.31
C ASP A 287 17.18 11.61 -21.40
N TRP A 288 17.66 11.15 -20.25
CA TRP A 288 18.82 10.29 -20.10
C TRP A 288 18.45 8.90 -19.58
N VAL A 289 17.52 8.22 -20.26
CA VAL A 289 17.31 6.76 -20.08
C VAL A 289 18.66 6.03 -20.14
N GLU A 290 19.65 6.58 -20.84
CA GLU A 290 21.01 6.07 -20.97
C GLU A 290 21.97 6.34 -19.79
N ASN A 291 21.65 7.23 -18.83
CA ASN A 291 22.48 7.55 -17.65
C ASN A 291 21.82 7.24 -16.28
N CYS A 292 20.64 6.62 -16.24
CA CYS A 292 20.07 6.14 -14.98
C CYS A 292 20.80 4.87 -14.49
N ILE A 293 21.31 4.89 -13.26
CA ILE A 293 22.22 3.89 -12.65
C ILE A 293 21.53 2.53 -12.33
N PHE A 294 20.24 2.38 -12.64
CA PHE A 294 19.41 1.28 -12.14
C PHE A 294 18.95 0.31 -13.24
N SER A 295 18.58 -0.91 -12.83
CA SER A 295 18.20 -2.07 -13.67
C SER A 295 17.24 -1.69 -14.79
N ARG A 296 17.76 -1.43 -16.00
CA ARG A 296 16.94 -1.00 -17.14
C ARG A 296 16.25 -2.20 -17.78
N PRO A 297 14.97 -2.07 -18.18
CA PRO A 297 14.38 -3.01 -19.12
C PRO A 297 15.22 -3.10 -20.39
N ARG A 298 15.33 -4.30 -20.96
CA ARG A 298 15.98 -4.48 -22.27
C ARG A 298 15.07 -3.92 -23.37
N SER A 299 15.64 -3.54 -24.51
CA SER A 299 14.88 -3.04 -25.66
C SER A 299 13.85 -4.03 -26.21
N SER A 300 14.06 -5.33 -26.00
CA SER A 300 13.15 -6.41 -26.36
C SER A 300 12.02 -6.63 -25.36
N ASP A 301 12.10 -6.06 -24.16
CA ASP A 301 11.12 -6.29 -23.10
C ASP A 301 9.87 -5.44 -23.33
N ARG A 302 8.71 -6.00 -22.95
CA ARG A 302 7.49 -5.20 -22.86
C ARG A 302 7.57 -4.28 -21.66
N ILE A 303 7.16 -3.01 -21.82
CA ILE A 303 7.27 -1.98 -20.79
C ILE A 303 5.89 -1.40 -20.48
N ILE A 304 5.70 -1.02 -19.22
CA ILE A 304 4.59 -0.18 -18.77
C ILE A 304 5.12 1.16 -18.24
N LEU A 305 4.43 2.24 -18.57
CA LEU A 305 4.69 3.56 -18.02
C LEU A 305 3.77 3.78 -16.82
N LYS A 306 4.34 4.28 -15.72
CA LYS A 306 3.58 4.66 -14.54
C LYS A 306 3.94 6.08 -14.13
N PRO A 307 2.95 6.95 -13.87
CA PRO A 307 3.25 8.25 -13.31
C PRO A 307 3.80 8.09 -11.89
N VAL A 308 4.74 8.95 -11.52
CA VAL A 308 5.39 8.98 -10.21
C VAL A 308 4.36 9.28 -9.11
N HIS A 309 3.44 10.18 -9.39
CA HIS A 309 2.39 10.64 -8.49
C HIS A 309 1.01 10.18 -8.97
N SER A 310 0.70 8.90 -8.79
CA SER A 310 -0.68 8.42 -8.91
C SER A 310 -0.97 7.25 -7.98
N SER A 311 -2.26 7.08 -7.69
CA SER A 311 -2.81 5.98 -6.91
C SER A 311 -3.93 5.29 -7.69
N GLY A 312 -4.24 4.03 -7.33
CA GLY A 312 -5.37 3.30 -7.91
C GLY A 312 -5.21 2.98 -9.41
N SER A 313 -3.98 2.75 -9.88
CA SER A 313 -3.66 2.42 -11.28
C SER A 313 -4.02 3.50 -12.32
N ARG A 314 -4.38 4.71 -11.88
CA ARG A 314 -4.67 5.83 -12.79
C ARG A 314 -3.42 6.24 -13.57
N GLY A 315 -3.58 6.38 -14.88
CA GLY A 315 -2.52 6.82 -15.78
C GLY A 315 -1.47 5.75 -16.10
N ILE A 316 -1.66 4.48 -15.74
CA ILE A 316 -0.78 3.41 -16.23
C ILE A 316 -0.99 3.26 -17.73
N ILE A 317 0.08 3.40 -18.52
CA ILE A 317 0.05 3.23 -19.98
C ILE A 317 0.81 1.95 -20.32
N ARG A 318 0.14 1.01 -20.98
CA ARG A 318 0.76 -0.22 -21.48
C ARG A 318 1.24 0.01 -22.90
N GLN A 319 2.30 -0.68 -23.30
CA GLN A 319 2.85 -0.57 -24.66
C GLN A 319 1.88 -0.99 -25.78
N ASP A 320 0.77 -1.67 -25.45
CA ASP A 320 -0.30 -1.96 -26.41
C ASP A 320 -1.07 -0.69 -26.86
N ASP A 321 -1.04 0.39 -26.06
CA ASP A 321 -1.57 1.72 -26.41
C ASP A 321 -0.43 2.58 -26.98
N LEU A 322 -0.04 2.29 -28.22
CA LEU A 322 1.16 2.86 -28.85
C LEU A 322 1.14 4.39 -28.91
N ASP A 323 -0.02 4.98 -29.23
CA ASP A 323 -0.15 6.44 -29.39
C ASP A 323 0.10 7.16 -28.07
N SER A 324 -0.60 6.76 -27.01
CA SER A 324 -0.39 7.34 -25.67
C SER A 324 1.02 7.05 -25.16
N PHE A 325 1.52 5.83 -25.37
CA PHE A 325 2.83 5.39 -24.89
C PHE A 325 3.97 6.21 -25.48
N TYR A 326 4.03 6.34 -26.82
CA TYR A 326 5.09 7.11 -27.48
C TYR A 326 4.94 8.61 -27.28
N LYS A 327 3.71 9.12 -27.19
CA LYS A 327 3.45 10.51 -26.83
C LYS A 327 4.04 10.85 -25.47
N THR A 328 3.71 10.05 -24.44
CA THR A 328 4.23 10.27 -23.08
C THR A 328 5.76 10.16 -23.03
N ILE A 329 6.37 9.20 -23.75
CA ILE A 329 7.85 9.11 -23.83
C ILE A 329 8.45 10.38 -24.43
N LYS A 330 7.86 10.90 -25.51
CA LYS A 330 8.36 12.11 -26.19
C LYS A 330 8.26 13.34 -25.29
N GLU A 331 7.12 13.50 -24.60
CA GLU A 331 6.87 14.60 -23.68
C GLU A 331 7.80 14.55 -22.45
N GLU A 332 7.99 13.38 -21.86
CA GLU A 332 8.79 13.22 -20.64
C GLU A 332 10.29 13.30 -20.86
N LYS A 333 10.79 12.95 -22.06
CA LYS A 333 12.18 13.23 -22.42
C LYS A 333 12.46 14.71 -22.17
N GLN A 334 11.66 15.59 -22.77
CA GLN A 334 11.81 17.04 -22.68
C GLN A 334 11.54 17.63 -21.28
N SER A 335 11.09 16.84 -20.31
CA SER A 335 10.75 17.31 -18.97
C SER A 335 11.97 17.48 -18.06
N LYS A 336 12.05 18.65 -17.41
CA LYS A 336 13.06 18.92 -16.36
C LYS A 336 12.78 18.16 -15.06
N ASN A 337 11.54 17.71 -14.85
CA ASN A 337 11.10 16.99 -13.67
C ASN A 337 10.43 15.69 -14.13
N PRO A 338 11.13 14.55 -14.09
CA PRO A 338 10.56 13.30 -14.59
C PRO A 338 9.33 12.92 -13.77
N LEU A 339 8.18 12.82 -14.44
CA LEU A 339 6.91 12.49 -13.80
C LEU A 339 6.53 11.03 -13.99
N TRP A 340 7.38 10.21 -14.63
CA TRP A 340 7.08 8.84 -14.99
C TRP A 340 8.23 7.87 -14.74
N ILE A 341 7.89 6.62 -14.49
CA ILE A 341 8.81 5.48 -14.53
C ILE A 341 8.42 4.55 -15.67
N ALA A 342 9.43 3.91 -16.26
CA ALA A 342 9.30 2.78 -17.17
C ALA A 342 9.65 1.50 -16.39
N GLN A 343 8.74 0.55 -16.32
CA GLN A 343 8.95 -0.74 -15.65
C GLN A 343 8.69 -1.88 -16.63
N GLN A 344 9.51 -2.93 -16.58
CA GLN A 344 9.24 -4.17 -17.32
C GLN A 344 7.86 -4.73 -16.94
N GLU A 345 7.04 -5.01 -17.95
CA GLU A 345 5.74 -5.64 -17.78
C GLU A 345 5.95 -7.09 -17.32
N VAL A 346 5.37 -7.45 -16.17
CA VAL A 346 5.33 -8.84 -15.73
C VAL A 346 4.26 -9.57 -16.52
N ALA A 347 4.63 -10.66 -17.19
CA ALA A 347 3.71 -11.49 -17.95
C ALA A 347 2.80 -12.27 -17.00
N GLN A 348 1.62 -11.70 -16.71
CA GLN A 348 0.60 -12.32 -15.87
C GLN A 348 -0.32 -13.25 -16.68
N GLU A 349 -0.86 -14.27 -16.01
CA GLU A 349 -1.95 -15.12 -16.49
C GLU A 349 -3.11 -15.08 -15.50
N PRO A 350 -4.37 -15.08 -15.99
CA PRO A 350 -5.51 -15.10 -15.10
C PRO A 350 -5.67 -16.49 -14.47
N ILE A 351 -6.16 -16.51 -13.23
CA ILE A 351 -6.42 -17.73 -12.47
C ILE A 351 -7.92 -17.93 -12.36
N ALA A 352 -8.37 -19.18 -12.49
CA ALA A 352 -9.75 -19.56 -12.24
C ALA A 352 -10.11 -19.41 -10.75
N VAL A 353 -11.15 -18.65 -10.46
CA VAL A 353 -11.66 -18.41 -9.11
C VAL A 353 -13.17 -18.64 -9.11
N THR A 354 -13.66 -19.37 -8.10
CA THR A 354 -15.09 -19.49 -7.87
C THR A 354 -15.62 -18.21 -7.23
N VAL A 355 -16.67 -17.64 -7.81
CA VAL A 355 -17.35 -16.43 -7.34
C VAL A 355 -18.86 -16.66 -7.30
N PHE A 356 -19.60 -15.74 -6.69
CA PHE A 356 -21.05 -15.77 -6.67
C PHE A 356 -21.64 -14.92 -7.80
N ASP A 357 -22.51 -15.53 -8.60
CA ASP A 357 -23.45 -14.84 -9.48
C ASP A 357 -24.85 -15.01 -8.89
N GLY A 358 -25.31 -13.99 -8.17
CA GLY A 358 -26.46 -14.10 -7.27
C GLY A 358 -26.23 -15.15 -6.17
N LYS A 359 -26.99 -16.25 -6.21
CA LYS A 359 -26.84 -17.40 -5.29
C LYS A 359 -26.01 -18.55 -5.87
N SER A 360 -25.71 -18.49 -7.16
CA SER A 360 -25.02 -19.57 -7.88
C SER A 360 -23.50 -19.39 -7.75
N ARG A 361 -22.77 -20.51 -7.67
CA ARG A 361 -21.31 -20.52 -7.76
C ARG A 361 -20.90 -20.68 -9.22
N VAL A 362 -20.12 -19.73 -9.73
CA VAL A 362 -19.57 -19.76 -11.10
C VAL A 362 -18.06 -19.63 -11.06
N VAL A 363 -17.37 -20.18 -12.05
CA VAL A 363 -15.90 -20.06 -12.17
C VAL A 363 -15.59 -18.98 -13.19
N MET A 364 -14.80 -17.99 -12.78
CA MET A 364 -14.37 -16.87 -13.62
C MET A 364 -12.84 -16.72 -13.58
N LEU A 365 -12.28 -16.09 -14.60
CA LEU A 365 -10.84 -15.86 -14.73
C LEU A 365 -10.47 -14.47 -14.20
N TYR A 366 -9.51 -14.43 -13.28
CA TYR A 366 -9.06 -13.20 -12.62
C TYR A 366 -7.54 -13.06 -12.66
N TYR A 367 -7.05 -11.88 -13.04
CA TYR A 367 -5.68 -11.46 -12.76
C TYR A 367 -5.59 -11.03 -11.30
N LEU A 368 -4.54 -11.48 -10.61
CA LEU A 368 -4.40 -11.30 -9.17
C LEU A 368 -3.27 -10.33 -8.85
N ARG A 369 -3.52 -9.49 -7.85
CA ARG A 369 -2.52 -8.63 -7.20
C ARG A 369 -2.48 -8.94 -5.72
N LEU A 370 -1.31 -9.27 -5.22
CA LEU A 370 -1.06 -9.41 -3.79
C LEU A 370 -0.73 -8.04 -3.21
N THR A 371 -1.47 -7.63 -2.18
CA THR A 371 -1.07 -6.51 -1.33
C THR A 371 -0.49 -7.09 -0.04
N MET A 372 0.78 -6.79 0.21
CA MET A 372 1.54 -7.22 1.37
C MET A 372 1.93 -6.00 2.22
N TYR A 373 1.81 -6.10 3.54
CA TYR A 373 2.48 -5.17 4.46
C TYR A 373 3.75 -5.83 4.99
N ALA A 374 4.89 -5.31 4.57
CA ALA A 374 6.22 -5.77 4.92
C ALA A 374 6.76 -5.04 6.16
N THR A 375 7.47 -5.76 7.01
CA THR A 375 8.16 -5.28 8.22
C THR A 375 9.61 -5.74 8.20
N ALA A 376 10.43 -5.22 9.12
CA ALA A 376 11.77 -5.76 9.38
C ALA A 376 11.77 -7.25 9.77
N GLU A 377 10.67 -7.78 10.34
CA GLU A 377 10.56 -9.18 10.77
C GLU A 377 10.02 -10.11 9.66
N GLY A 378 9.41 -9.54 8.61
CA GLY A 378 8.72 -10.29 7.56
C GLY A 378 7.34 -9.74 7.24
N ILE A 379 6.37 -10.62 7.03
CA ILE A 379 5.01 -10.27 6.60
C ILE A 379 4.12 -9.92 7.80
N ALA A 380 3.47 -8.77 7.77
CA ALA A 380 2.48 -8.37 8.78
C ALA A 380 1.02 -8.59 8.32
N GLY A 381 0.74 -8.47 7.02
CA GLY A 381 -0.61 -8.57 6.48
C GLY A 381 -0.58 -8.90 4.99
N LEU A 382 -1.55 -9.68 4.53
CA LEU A 382 -1.70 -10.10 3.13
C LEU A 382 -3.15 -10.06 2.70
N LYS A 383 -3.39 -9.63 1.47
CA LYS A 383 -4.64 -9.90 0.76
C LYS A 383 -4.38 -10.03 -0.72
N ILE A 384 -5.26 -10.73 -1.42
CA ILE A 384 -5.30 -10.70 -2.88
C ILE A 384 -6.48 -9.83 -3.32
N THR A 385 -6.25 -8.98 -4.29
CA THR A 385 -7.30 -8.36 -5.10
C THR A 385 -7.27 -8.98 -6.48
N GLY A 386 -8.42 -9.34 -7.03
CA GLY A 386 -8.52 -9.88 -8.39
C GLY A 386 -9.39 -8.99 -9.27
N ARG A 387 -9.04 -8.85 -10.57
CA ARG A 387 -9.95 -8.30 -11.59
C ARG A 387 -9.93 -9.15 -12.88
N PRO A 388 -10.99 -9.11 -13.72
CA PRO A 388 -10.98 -9.75 -15.04
C PRO A 388 -9.93 -9.15 -15.98
N GLU A 389 -9.46 -7.94 -15.69
CA GLU A 389 -8.45 -7.19 -16.46
C GLU A 389 -7.06 -7.25 -15.82
N LYS A 390 -6.01 -7.12 -16.64
CA LYS A 390 -4.60 -7.12 -16.21
C LYS A 390 -4.22 -5.98 -15.27
N ILE A 391 -4.92 -4.84 -15.34
CA ILE A 391 -4.69 -3.68 -14.46
C ILE A 391 -5.56 -3.84 -13.21
N VAL A 392 -5.02 -4.55 -12.23
CA VAL A 392 -5.73 -4.90 -10.99
C VAL A 392 -5.70 -3.73 -10.01
N HIS A 393 -6.89 -3.28 -9.60
CA HIS A 393 -7.11 -2.23 -8.59
C HIS A 393 -8.45 -2.46 -7.87
N GLY A 394 -8.80 -1.61 -6.91
CA GLY A 394 -10.12 -1.67 -6.27
C GLY A 394 -11.20 -1.07 -7.18
N ALA A 395 -12.20 -1.86 -7.56
CA ALA A 395 -13.32 -1.48 -8.42
C ALA A 395 -14.52 -2.39 -8.12
N PRO A 396 -15.76 -2.03 -8.52
CA PRO A 396 -16.96 -2.83 -8.22
C PRO A 396 -16.92 -4.27 -8.72
N ASP A 397 -16.19 -4.53 -9.79
CA ASP A 397 -16.01 -5.85 -10.41
C ASP A 397 -14.87 -6.68 -9.78
N CYS A 398 -14.17 -6.14 -8.79
CA CYS A 398 -13.05 -6.81 -8.17
C CYS A 398 -13.50 -7.87 -7.16
N ILE A 399 -12.66 -8.88 -6.96
CA ILE A 399 -12.75 -9.80 -5.82
C ILE A 399 -11.69 -9.44 -4.77
N GLN A 400 -11.99 -9.72 -3.50
CA GLN A 400 -11.02 -9.66 -2.41
C GLN A 400 -10.90 -11.03 -1.78
N LEU A 401 -9.73 -11.64 -1.86
CA LEU A 401 -9.48 -12.97 -1.30
C LEU A 401 -8.58 -12.85 -0.07
N PRO A 402 -8.93 -13.52 1.04
CA PRO A 402 -7.97 -13.74 2.11
C PRO A 402 -6.83 -14.66 1.65
N VAL A 403 -5.71 -14.59 2.37
CA VAL A 403 -4.56 -15.48 2.15
C VAL A 403 -4.41 -16.40 3.34
N ILE A 404 -4.33 -17.71 3.08
CA ILE A 404 -4.17 -18.75 4.11
C ILE A 404 -2.86 -19.50 3.92
N ARG A 405 -2.32 -20.03 5.03
CA ARG A 405 -1.21 -20.98 4.99
C ARG A 405 -1.69 -22.35 4.53
N THR A 406 -0.84 -23.06 3.80
CA THR A 406 -0.96 -24.51 3.75
C THR A 406 -0.77 -25.03 5.17
N SER A 407 -1.73 -25.79 5.70
CA SER A 407 -1.50 -26.53 6.93
C SER A 407 -0.34 -27.48 6.67
N THR A 408 0.83 -27.22 7.27
CA THR A 408 1.83 -28.26 7.47
C THR A 408 1.10 -29.39 8.16
N ARG A 409 0.95 -30.53 7.49
CA ARG A 409 0.49 -31.76 8.14
C ARG A 409 1.40 -31.93 9.36
N GLN A 410 0.83 -31.80 10.56
CA GLN A 410 1.52 -32.14 11.80
C GLN A 410 1.82 -33.64 11.81
#